data_AF-A0A177NFD5-F1
#
_entry.id   AF-A0A177NFD5-F1
#
_cell.length_a   1.000
_cell.length_b   1.000
_cell.length_c   1.000
_cell.angle_alpha   90.00
_cell.angle_beta   90.00
_cell.angle_gamma   90.00
#
_symmetry.space_group_name_H-M   'P 1'
#
loop_
_entity.id
_entity.type
_entity.pdbx_description
1 polymer ?
#
loop_
_entity_poly.entity_id
_entity_poly.type
_entity_poly.pdbx_seq_one_letter_code
_entity_poly.pdbx_strand_id
1 'polypeptide(L)'
;MNHIDLNQPPPNHTFKVSVDREETDGERRVRLFKDVALFVVALGFVVMIAGLCYSTLLSNVTSAEEKKWAMSILSATTGGLIGYLIRK
;
A
#
# COMPACT_ATOMS: atom_id res chain seq x y z
N MET A 1 -4.53 -13.44 58.88
CA MET A 1 -4.77 -12.56 57.71
C MET A 1 -3.64 -12.83 56.73
N ASN A 2 -3.94 -13.56 55.65
CA ASN A 2 -2.93 -14.01 54.68
C ASN A 2 -2.60 -12.84 53.77
N HIS A 3 -1.37 -12.34 53.88
CA HIS A 3 -0.82 -11.31 53.01
C HIS A 3 -0.59 -11.96 51.65
N ILE A 4 -1.47 -11.71 50.68
CA ILE A 4 -1.26 -12.12 49.29
C ILE A 4 -0.17 -11.21 48.73
N ASP A 5 1.02 -11.74 48.55
CA ASP A 5 2.12 -11.03 47.89
C ASP A 5 1.88 -11.04 46.38
N LEU A 6 1.39 -9.90 45.86
CA LEU A 6 1.13 -9.67 44.44
C LEU A 6 2.42 -9.71 43.59
N ASN A 7 3.61 -9.67 44.20
CA ASN A 7 4.89 -9.79 43.50
C ASN A 7 5.32 -11.24 43.30
N GLN A 8 4.62 -12.22 43.91
CA GLN A 8 4.93 -13.64 43.77
C GLN A 8 3.84 -14.38 43.00
N PRO A 9 4.02 -14.53 41.68
CA PRO A 9 3.05 -15.22 40.85
C PRO A 9 3.04 -16.74 41.14
N PRO A 10 1.86 -17.37 41.17
CA PRO A 10 1.68 -18.76 41.61
C PRO A 10 2.34 -19.77 40.66
N PRO A 11 2.91 -20.89 41.13
CA PRO A 11 3.65 -21.83 40.28
C PRO A 11 2.85 -22.31 39.04
N ASN A 12 3.51 -22.48 37.89
CA ASN A 12 2.97 -22.76 36.54
C ASN A 12 2.37 -21.58 35.75
N HIS A 13 3.00 -20.40 35.79
CA HIS A 13 2.65 -19.27 34.94
C HIS A 13 3.79 -18.94 33.97
N THR A 14 3.45 -18.57 32.74
CA THR A 14 4.41 -18.13 31.71
C THR A 14 4.26 -16.63 31.52
N PHE A 15 5.25 -15.84 31.94
CA PHE A 15 5.31 -14.43 31.58
C PHE A 15 5.88 -14.27 30.17
N LYS A 16 5.14 -13.54 29.32
CA LYS A 16 5.65 -13.08 28.04
C LYS A 16 5.69 -11.56 28.08
N VAL A 17 6.82 -11.03 28.55
CA VAL A 17 7.08 -9.58 28.56
C VAL A 17 7.72 -9.24 27.22
N SER A 18 7.00 -8.51 26.37
CA SER A 18 7.60 -7.87 25.20
C SER A 18 7.87 -6.41 25.52
N VAL A 19 9.11 -5.99 25.32
CA VAL A 19 9.50 -4.59 25.39
C VAL A 19 9.55 -4.09 23.95
N ASP A 20 8.47 -3.45 23.53
CA ASP A 20 8.43 -2.75 22.26
C ASP A 20 8.90 -1.31 22.47
N ARG A 21 9.75 -0.83 21.57
CA ARG A 21 10.20 0.55 21.59
C ARG A 21 9.04 1.44 21.12
N GLU A 22 8.65 2.41 21.95
CA GLU A 22 7.68 3.43 21.56
C GLU A 22 8.26 4.23 20.37
N GLU A 23 7.57 4.19 19.24
CA GLU A 23 8.00 4.90 18.03
C GLU A 23 7.97 6.40 18.29
N THR A 24 9.08 7.08 18.03
CA THR A 24 9.11 8.53 18.17
C THR A 24 8.32 9.19 17.04
N ASP A 25 7.73 10.37 17.28
CA ASP A 25 6.98 11.11 16.26
C ASP A 25 7.83 11.40 15.00
N GLY A 26 9.14 11.56 15.15
CA GLY A 26 10.08 11.71 14.05
C GLY A 26 10.17 10.47 13.16
N GLU A 27 10.35 9.29 13.76
CA GLU A 27 10.40 8.00 13.05
C GLU A 27 9.07 7.73 12.33
N ARG A 28 7.95 8.01 13.00
CA ARG A 28 6.62 7.88 12.43
C ARG A 28 6.44 8.75 11.19
N ARG A 29 6.87 10.03 11.23
CA ARG A 29 6.78 10.94 10.07
C ARG A 29 7.61 10.45 8.89
N VAL A 30 8.82 9.96 9.12
CA VAL A 30 9.68 9.44 8.04
C VAL A 30 9.06 8.21 7.39
N ARG A 31 8.51 7.28 8.19
CA ARG A 31 7.82 6.09 7.66
C ARG A 31 6.61 6.48 6.81
N LEU A 32 5.73 7.33 7.35
CA LEU A 32 4.54 7.78 6.63
C LEU A 32 4.91 8.56 5.36
N PHE A 33 5.92 9.42 5.41
CA PHE A 33 6.38 10.17 4.25
C PHE A 33 6.90 9.24 3.15
N LYS A 34 7.69 8.23 3.51
CA LYS A 34 8.18 7.22 2.56
C LYS A 34 7.02 6.49 1.88
N ASP A 35 6.01 6.09 2.65
CA ASP A 35 4.86 5.34 2.12
C ASP A 35 4.02 6.23 1.18
N VAL A 36 3.81 7.50 1.54
CA VAL A 36 3.13 8.49 0.69
C VAL A 36 3.93 8.78 -0.58
N ALA A 37 5.24 9.00 -0.47
CA ALA A 37 6.10 9.26 -1.61
C ALA A 37 6.09 8.09 -2.59
N LEU A 38 6.17 6.85 -2.10
CA LEU A 38 6.08 5.65 -2.91
C LEU A 38 4.73 5.57 -3.64
N PHE A 39 3.63 5.87 -2.93
CA PHE A 39 2.30 5.87 -3.51
C PHE A 39 2.15 6.92 -4.62
N VAL A 40 2.64 8.14 -4.39
CA VAL A 40 2.59 9.23 -5.38
C VAL A 40 3.41 8.90 -6.63
N VAL A 41 4.60 8.33 -6.46
CA VAL A 41 5.44 7.89 -7.59
C VAL A 41 4.73 6.80 -8.39
N ALA A 42 4.16 5.80 -7.71
CA ALA A 42 3.39 4.75 -8.37
C ALA A 42 2.18 5.31 -9.15
N LEU A 43 1.45 6.25 -8.55
CA LEU A 43 0.33 6.93 -9.22
C LEU A 43 0.79 7.71 -10.46
N GLY A 44 1.95 8.38 -10.38
CA GLY A 44 2.58 9.05 -11.52
C GLY A 44 2.83 8.09 -12.70
N PHE A 45 3.38 6.90 -12.43
CA PHE A 45 3.57 5.88 -13.46
C PHE A 45 2.25 5.39 -14.06
N VAL A 46 1.22 5.16 -13.23
CA VAL A 46 -0.11 4.76 -13.71
C VAL A 46 -0.69 5.81 -14.66
N VAL A 47 -0.65 7.09 -14.29
CA VAL A 47 -1.15 8.19 -15.13
C VAL A 47 -0.33 8.31 -16.41
N MET A 48 1.00 8.20 -16.34
CA MET A 48 1.88 8.23 -17.51
C MET A 48 1.54 7.10 -18.50
N ILE A 49 1.43 5.86 -18.01
CA ILE A 49 1.10 4.70 -18.84
C ILE A 49 -0.29 4.85 -19.46
N ALA A 50 -1.28 5.27 -18.69
CA ALA A 50 -2.63 5.51 -19.18
C ALA A 50 -2.64 6.60 -20.27
N GLY A 51 -1.90 7.70 -20.07
CA GLY A 51 -1.75 8.77 -21.05
C GLY A 51 -1.10 8.28 -22.35
N LEU A 52 -0.05 7.48 -22.26
CA LEU A 52 0.58 6.86 -23.45
C LEU A 52 -0.40 5.95 -24.19
N CYS A 53 -1.10 5.06 -23.48
CA CYS A 53 -2.11 4.19 -24.09
C CYS A 53 -3.23 5.00 -24.77
N TYR A 54 -3.68 6.08 -24.14
CA TYR A 54 -4.69 6.96 -24.72
C TYR A 54 -4.18 7.66 -25.99
N SER A 55 -2.93 8.13 -25.99
CA SER A 55 -2.30 8.72 -27.17
C SER A 55 -2.18 7.73 -28.34
N THR A 56 -1.83 6.47 -28.05
CA THR A 56 -1.77 5.37 -29.02
C THR A 56 -3.13 5.08 -29.66
N LEU A 57 -4.22 5.21 -28.91
CA LEU A 57 -5.58 5.03 -29.45
C LEU A 57 -5.99 6.14 -30.41
N LEU A 58 -5.62 7.39 -30.10
CA LEU A 58 -5.93 8.56 -30.92
C LEU A 58 -5.03 8.69 -32.15
N SER A 59 -3.85 8.07 -32.14
CA SER A 59 -2.91 8.09 -33.27
C SER A 59 -3.50 7.41 -34.52
N ASN A 60 -3.38 8.08 -35.67
CA ASN A 60 -3.82 7.55 -36.97
C ASN A 60 -2.79 6.64 -37.64
N VAL A 61 -1.54 6.65 -37.17
CA VAL A 61 -0.43 5.86 -37.74
C VAL A 61 -0.20 4.55 -37.00
N THR A 62 -0.89 4.35 -35.89
CA THR A 62 -0.75 3.17 -35.03
C THR A 62 -1.59 2.02 -35.56
N SER A 63 -1.01 0.83 -35.54
CA SER A 63 -1.66 -0.40 -36.01
C SER A 63 -2.84 -0.82 -35.13
N ALA A 64 -3.74 -1.63 -35.70
CA ALA A 64 -4.88 -2.18 -34.96
C ALA A 64 -4.45 -3.06 -33.77
N GLU A 65 -3.28 -3.71 -33.86
CA GLU A 65 -2.75 -4.56 -32.79
C GLU A 65 -2.28 -3.72 -31.59
N GLU A 66 -1.50 -2.66 -31.83
CA GLU A 66 -1.04 -1.76 -30.77
C GLU A 66 -2.21 -1.10 -30.03
N LYS A 67 -3.29 -0.75 -30.75
CA LYS A 67 -4.52 -0.23 -30.13
C LYS A 67 -5.23 -1.26 -29.25
N LYS A 68 -5.20 -2.55 -29.61
CA LYS A 68 -5.76 -3.62 -28.75
C LYS A 68 -4.99 -3.75 -27.45
N TRP A 69 -3.66 -3.74 -27.53
CA TRP A 69 -2.81 -3.78 -26.34
C TRP A 69 -3.03 -2.56 -25.44
N ALA A 70 -3.12 -1.35 -26.02
CA ALA A 70 -3.43 -0.13 -25.28
C ALA A 70 -4.80 -0.21 -24.56
N MET A 71 -5.85 -0.70 -25.24
CA MET A 71 -7.17 -0.92 -24.63
C MET A 71 -7.15 -1.92 -23.48
N SER A 72 -6.38 -3.00 -23.61
CA SER A 72 -6.22 -4.01 -22.55
C SER A 72 -5.59 -3.40 -21.30
N ILE A 73 -4.53 -2.61 -21.45
CA ILE A 73 -3.85 -1.92 -20.35
C ILE A 73 -4.77 -0.92 -19.66
N LEU A 74 -5.56 -0.15 -20.42
CA LEU A 74 -6.53 0.79 -19.86
C LEU A 74 -7.64 0.09 -19.08
N SER A 75 -8.13 -1.06 -19.58
CA SER A 75 -9.14 -1.87 -18.89
C SER A 75 -8.59 -2.45 -17.58
N ALA A 76 -7.36 -2.99 -17.61
CA ALA A 76 -6.68 -3.51 -16.42
C ALA A 76 -6.43 -2.41 -15.38
N THR A 77 -6.00 -1.22 -15.83
CA THR A 77 -5.79 -0.05 -14.96
C THR A 77 -7.09 0.39 -14.31
N THR A 78 -8.19 0.46 -15.08
CA THR A 78 -9.52 0.81 -14.57
C THR A 78 -10.00 -0.20 -13.52
N GLY A 79 -9.87 -1.50 -13.82
CA GLY A 79 -10.22 -2.56 -12.87
C GLY A 79 -9.36 -2.52 -11.61
N GLY A 80 -8.06 -2.27 -11.73
CA GLY A 80 -7.15 -2.13 -10.60
C GLY A 80 -7.48 -0.94 -9.70
N LEU A 81 -7.81 0.22 -10.28
CA LEU A 81 -8.22 1.42 -9.54
C LEU A 81 -9.56 1.21 -8.82
N ILE A 82 -10.56 0.67 -9.51
CA ILE A 82 -11.87 0.35 -8.91
C ILE A 82 -11.69 -0.67 -7.77
N GLY A 83 -10.90 -1.72 -7.99
CA GLY A 83 -10.60 -2.72 -6.97
C GLY A 83 -9.89 -2.16 -5.74
N TYR A 84 -8.99 -1.19 -5.92
CA TYR A 84 -8.36 -0.48 -4.81
C TYR A 84 -9.36 0.38 -4.03
N LEU A 85 -10.26 1.10 -4.73
CA LEU A 85 -11.24 1.99 -4.11
C LEU A 85 -12.33 1.24 -3.34
N ILE A 86 -12.78 0.08 -3.82
CA ILE A 86 -13.85 -0.71 -3.17
C ILE A 86 -13.34 -1.47 -1.93
N ARG A 87 -12.03 -1.77 -1.86
CA ARG A 87 -11.44 -2.57 -0.77
C ARG A 87 -10.99 -1.73 0.43
N LYS A 88 -11.09 -0.40 0.34
CA LYS A 88 -11.02 0.53 1.46
C LYS A 88 -12.42 0.81 1.98
#